data_AF-A0A4Q9PSP7-F1
#
_entry.id   AF-A0A4Q9PSP7-F1
#
_cell.length_a   1.000
_cell.length_b   1.000
_cell.length_c   1.000
_cell.angle_alpha   90.00
_cell.angle_beta   90.00
_cell.angle_gamma   90.00
#
_symmetry.space_group_name_H-M   'P 1'
#
loop_
_entity.id
_entity.type
_entity.pdbx_description
1 polymer ?
#
loop_
_entity_poly.entity_id
_entity_poly.type
_entity_poly.pdbx_seq_one_letter_code
_entity_poly.pdbx_strand_id
1 'polypeptide(L)'
;MTCPSATPTLDIDLLTLALDQARAMVPEVSNGGTTLYTATTDVVNRIRPVCQPHLLLDVLHFIELATFEFQSDPSLHGKLVELINRHRQGRLDLEQTILEVVRTRPRSLDLLTFLTPFLPRGWLIMLKVNPSKDYQHDALAIKAIGRSVCIIEVDPPVRPKPFVKGEFFGQMLHL
;
A
#
# COMPACT_ATOMS: atom_id res chain seq x y z
N MET A 1 -25.80 26.75 9.29
CA MET A 1 -25.26 25.62 10.07
C MET A 1 -24.28 24.89 9.19
N THR A 2 -22.98 25.07 9.42
CA THR A 2 -21.92 24.34 8.72
C THR A 2 -21.64 23.05 9.47
N CYS A 3 -22.01 21.90 8.90
CA CYS A 3 -21.54 20.62 9.40
C CYS A 3 -20.01 20.63 9.39
N PRO A 4 -19.33 20.25 10.48
CA PRO A 4 -17.89 20.06 10.45
C PRO A 4 -17.60 19.00 9.39
N SER A 5 -16.94 19.37 8.29
CA SER A 5 -16.47 18.38 7.33
C SER A 5 -15.39 17.59 8.04
N ALA A 6 -15.69 16.35 8.44
CA ALA A 6 -14.66 15.45 8.94
C ALA A 6 -13.51 15.44 7.94
N THR A 7 -12.33 15.84 8.38
CA THR A 7 -11.13 15.79 7.54
C THR A 7 -10.97 14.34 7.07
N PRO A 8 -10.83 14.06 5.77
CA PRO A 8 -10.65 12.70 5.30
C PRO A 8 -9.37 12.12 5.93
N THR A 9 -9.51 11.05 6.71
CA THR A 9 -8.42 10.40 7.44
C THR A 9 -8.10 9.02 6.86
N LEU A 10 -6.83 8.64 6.96
CA LEU A 10 -6.36 7.28 6.70
C LEU A 10 -6.99 6.31 7.71
N ASP A 11 -7.35 5.09 7.31
CA ASP A 11 -7.71 4.01 8.23
C ASP A 11 -6.43 3.47 8.90
N ILE A 12 -5.96 4.23 9.88
CA ILE A 12 -4.68 3.99 10.56
C ILE A 12 -4.68 2.63 11.27
N ASP A 13 -5.79 2.22 11.87
CA ASP A 13 -5.84 1.02 12.70
C ASP A 13 -5.77 -0.24 11.83
N LEU A 14 -6.52 -0.27 10.72
CA LEU A 14 -6.44 -1.35 9.75
C LEU A 14 -5.06 -1.41 9.06
N LEU A 15 -4.49 -0.26 8.71
CA LEU A 15 -3.15 -0.19 8.12
C LEU A 15 -2.06 -0.66 9.10
N THR A 16 -2.13 -0.26 10.37
CA THR A 16 -1.18 -0.70 11.40
C THR A 16 -1.25 -2.22 11.56
N LEU A 17 -2.47 -2.77 11.67
CA LEU A 17 -2.67 -4.21 11.76
C LEU A 17 -2.11 -4.94 10.54
N ALA A 18 -2.36 -4.43 9.33
CA ALA A 18 -1.86 -5.04 8.10
C ALA A 18 -0.31 -5.05 8.05
N LEU A 19 0.34 -3.95 8.45
CA LEU A 19 1.81 -3.90 8.53
C LEU A 19 2.37 -4.87 9.57
N ASP A 20 1.72 -5.00 10.72
CA ASP A 20 2.12 -5.96 11.75
C ASP A 20 1.98 -7.41 11.25
N GLN A 21 0.88 -7.74 10.54
CA GLN A 21 0.71 -9.04 9.91
C GLN A 21 1.79 -9.28 8.84
N ALA A 22 2.07 -8.28 8.00
CA ALA A 22 3.07 -8.37 6.95
C ALA A 22 4.48 -8.63 7.51
N ARG A 23 4.84 -7.98 8.62
CA ARG A 23 6.11 -8.21 9.30
C ARG A 23 6.22 -9.60 9.92
N ALA A 24 5.12 -10.11 10.48
CA ALA A 24 5.09 -11.41 11.12
C ALA A 24 5.01 -12.58 10.13
N MET A 25 4.61 -12.32 8.89
CA MET A 25 4.46 -13.33 7.86
C MET A 25 5.82 -13.84 7.36
N VAL A 26 5.96 -15.16 7.33
CA VAL A 26 7.14 -15.86 6.83
C VAL A 26 6.82 -16.39 5.43
N PRO A 27 7.75 -16.30 4.46
CA PRO A 27 7.53 -16.83 3.12
C PRO A 27 7.17 -18.32 3.14
N GLU A 28 6.25 -18.71 2.26
CA GLU A 28 5.99 -20.12 2.00
C GLU A 28 7.07 -20.66 1.04
N VAL A 29 7.36 -21.96 1.18
CA VAL A 29 8.53 -22.64 0.59
C VAL A 29 8.67 -22.39 -0.91
N SER A 30 9.92 -22.23 -1.36
CA SER A 30 10.31 -22.07 -2.76
C SER A 30 9.73 -23.20 -3.64
N ASN A 31 8.81 -22.88 -4.53
CA ASN A 31 8.32 -23.82 -5.54
C ASN A 31 9.10 -23.61 -6.85
N GLY A 32 10.02 -24.51 -7.17
CA GLY A 32 10.80 -24.45 -8.42
C GLY A 32 11.69 -23.20 -8.56
N GLY A 33 12.23 -22.67 -7.46
CA GLY A 33 13.03 -21.44 -7.46
C GLY A 33 12.24 -20.15 -7.29
N THR A 34 10.91 -20.24 -7.08
CA THR A 34 10.00 -19.10 -6.89
C THR A 34 9.58 -19.01 -5.42
N THR A 35 9.80 -17.87 -4.76
CA THR A 35 9.33 -17.62 -3.38
C THR A 35 7.94 -17.00 -3.40
N LEU A 36 6.97 -17.64 -2.74
CA LEU A 36 5.59 -17.16 -2.67
C LEU A 36 5.30 -16.61 -1.26
N TYR A 37 4.59 -15.48 -1.22
CA TYR A 37 4.11 -14.86 0.01
C TYR A 37 2.59 -14.93 -0.02
N THR A 38 2.01 -15.88 0.70
CA THR A 38 0.56 -16.09 0.76
C THR A 38 0.05 -15.70 2.14
N ALA A 39 -1.00 -14.87 2.19
CA ALA A 39 -1.67 -14.61 3.46
C ALA A 39 -2.22 -15.91 4.06
N THR A 40 -1.72 -16.28 5.23
CA THR A 40 -2.13 -17.52 5.91
C THR A 40 -3.55 -17.43 6.47
N THR A 41 -4.17 -18.57 6.77
CA THR A 41 -5.47 -18.63 7.44
C THR A 41 -5.51 -17.79 8.73
N ASP A 42 -4.40 -17.72 9.46
CA ASP A 42 -4.30 -16.92 10.69
C ASP A 42 -4.35 -15.41 10.41
N VAL A 43 -3.68 -14.94 9.36
CA VAL A 43 -3.76 -13.55 8.89
C VAL A 43 -5.20 -13.22 8.50
N VAL A 44 -5.85 -14.07 7.71
CA VAL A 44 -7.24 -13.89 7.29
C VAL A 44 -8.17 -13.79 8.50
N ASN A 45 -8.01 -14.67 9.48
CA ASN A 45 -8.83 -14.68 10.70
C ASN A 45 -8.65 -13.43 11.56
N ARG A 46 -7.48 -12.77 11.50
CA ARG A 46 -7.19 -11.52 12.22
C ARG A 46 -7.72 -10.29 11.48
N ILE A 47 -7.67 -10.27 10.15
CA ILE A 47 -8.12 -9.13 9.34
C ILE A 47 -9.65 -9.11 9.16
N ARG A 48 -10.26 -10.27 8.91
CA ARG A 48 -11.70 -10.38 8.58
C ARG A 48 -12.64 -9.69 9.59
N PRO A 49 -12.43 -9.74 10.92
CA PRO A 49 -13.35 -9.11 11.87
C PRO A 49 -13.33 -7.58 11.86
N VAL A 50 -12.24 -6.97 11.39
CA VAL A 50 -12.03 -5.51 11.44
C VAL A 50 -12.07 -4.85 10.06
N CYS A 51 -11.96 -5.64 8.99
CA CYS A 51 -11.96 -5.17 7.61
C CYS A 51 -13.36 -5.22 7.00
N GLN A 52 -13.71 -4.21 6.19
CA GLN A 52 -14.95 -4.26 5.40
C GLN A 52 -14.86 -5.39 4.37
N PRO A 53 -15.89 -6.24 4.19
CA PRO A 53 -15.78 -7.45 3.35
C PRO A 53 -15.30 -7.20 1.92
N HIS A 54 -15.66 -6.06 1.32
CA HIS A 54 -15.27 -5.71 -0.05
C HIS A 54 -13.81 -5.24 -0.18
N LEU A 55 -13.13 -4.91 0.93
CA LEU A 55 -11.72 -4.52 0.96
C LEU A 55 -10.80 -5.67 1.36
N LEU A 56 -11.36 -6.81 1.80
CA LEU A 56 -10.58 -7.90 2.39
C LEU A 56 -9.49 -8.40 1.45
N LEU A 57 -9.81 -8.64 0.18
CA LEU A 57 -8.84 -9.10 -0.80
C LEU A 57 -7.71 -8.10 -1.01
N ASP A 58 -8.03 -6.81 -1.10
CA ASP A 58 -7.03 -5.77 -1.32
C ASP A 58 -6.11 -5.60 -0.10
N VAL A 59 -6.65 -5.70 1.11
CA VAL A 59 -5.86 -5.67 2.35
C VAL A 59 -4.95 -6.89 2.45
N LEU A 60 -5.42 -8.09 2.08
CA LEU A 60 -4.58 -9.28 2.07
C LEU A 60 -3.46 -9.19 1.03
N HIS A 61 -3.75 -8.67 -0.17
CA HIS A 61 -2.72 -8.42 -1.19
C HIS A 61 -1.70 -7.38 -0.72
N PHE A 62 -2.16 -6.32 -0.05
CA PHE A 62 -1.25 -5.36 0.58
C PHE A 62 -0.30 -6.04 1.58
N ILE A 63 -0.81 -6.96 2.41
CA ILE A 63 0.00 -7.70 3.38
C ILE A 63 1.08 -8.53 2.67
N GLU A 64 0.72 -9.26 1.61
CA GLU A 64 1.66 -10.06 0.81
C GLU A 64 2.77 -9.20 0.20
N LEU A 65 2.40 -8.06 -0.40
CA LEU A 65 3.35 -7.11 -0.98
C LEU A 65 4.25 -6.48 0.09
N ALA A 66 3.68 -6.06 1.21
CA ALA A 66 4.43 -5.47 2.32
C ALA A 66 5.42 -6.48 2.92
N THR A 67 5.05 -7.77 3.06
CA THR A 67 5.97 -8.80 3.54
C THR A 67 7.17 -8.93 2.62
N PHE A 68 6.95 -9.01 1.32
CA PHE A 68 8.03 -9.06 0.35
C PHE A 68 8.97 -7.85 0.46
N GLU A 69 8.39 -6.65 0.56
CA GLU A 69 9.16 -5.43 0.70
C GLU A 69 9.99 -5.43 1.99
N PHE A 70 9.45 -5.94 3.11
CA PHE A 70 10.17 -6.01 4.38
C PHE A 70 11.28 -7.07 4.36
N GLN A 71 11.14 -8.15 3.60
CA GLN A 71 12.24 -9.09 3.39
C GLN A 71 13.36 -8.43 2.57
N SER A 72 12.98 -7.63 1.57
CA SER A 72 13.90 -6.91 0.69
C SER A 72 14.58 -5.69 1.34
N ASP A 73 13.87 -5.01 2.24
CA ASP A 73 14.32 -3.87 3.05
C ASP A 73 13.61 -3.89 4.43
N PRO A 74 14.19 -4.56 5.44
CA PRO A 74 13.62 -4.63 6.79
C PRO A 74 13.42 -3.25 7.45
N SER A 75 14.15 -2.23 7.00
CA SER A 75 14.00 -0.87 7.53
C SER A 75 12.70 -0.20 7.08
N LEU A 76 12.09 -0.67 5.98
CA LEU A 76 10.89 -0.07 5.41
C LEU A 76 9.70 -0.14 6.38
N HIS A 77 9.52 -1.26 7.09
CA HIS A 77 8.47 -1.38 8.10
C HIS A 77 8.57 -0.26 9.14
N GLY A 78 9.77 -0.02 9.68
CA GLY A 78 10.02 1.04 10.66
C GLY A 78 9.69 2.43 10.11
N LYS A 79 10.08 2.71 8.86
CA LYS A 79 9.77 3.97 8.17
C LYS A 79 8.25 4.16 8.01
N LEU A 80 7.53 3.14 7.55
CA LEU A 80 6.07 3.22 7.36
C LEU A 80 5.34 3.42 8.68
N VAL A 81 5.72 2.69 9.74
CA VAL A 81 5.16 2.87 11.09
C VAL A 81 5.43 4.27 11.65
N GLU A 82 6.63 4.82 11.43
CA GLU A 82 6.95 6.18 11.84
C GLU A 82 6.06 7.22 11.12
N LEU A 83 5.88 7.08 9.81
CA LEU A 83 5.02 7.96 9.02
C LEU A 83 3.56 7.91 9.48
N ILE A 84 3.05 6.70 9.76
CA ILE A 84 1.70 6.51 10.29
C ILE A 84 1.55 7.16 11.66
N ASN A 85 2.55 7.02 12.53
CA ASN A 85 2.54 7.67 13.83
C ASN A 85 2.58 9.21 13.72
N ARG A 86 3.35 9.76 12.78
CA ARG A 86 3.35 11.20 12.50
C ARG A 86 1.97 11.68 12.00
N HIS A 87 1.30 10.91 11.15
CA HIS A 87 -0.07 11.20 10.70
C HIS A 87 -1.07 11.16 11.86
N ARG A 88 -1.02 10.09 12.69
CA ARG A 88 -1.86 9.93 13.88
C ARG A 88 -1.72 11.09 14.87
N GLN A 89 -0.51 11.63 15.01
CA GLN A 89 -0.21 12.78 15.87
C GLN A 89 -0.59 14.14 15.24
N GLY A 90 -1.16 14.16 14.04
CA GLY A 90 -1.51 15.38 13.31
C GLY A 90 -0.30 16.18 12.81
N ARG A 91 0.90 15.56 12.78
CA ARG A 91 2.13 16.18 12.25
C ARG A 91 2.23 16.10 10.74
N LEU A 92 1.44 15.22 10.13
CA LEU A 92 1.28 15.09 8.68
C LEU A 92 -0.21 15.04 8.38
N ASP A 93 -0.67 15.85 7.43
CA ASP A 93 -1.98 15.64 6.80
C ASP A 93 -1.94 14.42 5.85
N LEU A 94 -3.09 14.02 5.31
CA LEU A 94 -3.19 12.82 4.46
C LEU A 94 -2.34 12.95 3.18
N GLU A 95 -2.30 14.14 2.58
CA GLU A 95 -1.54 14.37 1.35
C GLU A 95 -0.04 14.25 1.63
N GLN A 96 0.44 14.89 2.69
CA GLN A 96 1.80 14.79 3.16
C GLN A 96 2.16 13.34 3.54
N THR A 97 1.25 12.61 4.18
CA THR A 97 1.46 11.18 4.49
C THR A 97 1.63 10.35 3.23
N ILE A 98 0.78 10.52 2.22
CA ILE A 98 0.91 9.80 0.94
C ILE A 98 2.25 10.14 0.27
N LEU A 99 2.61 11.43 0.21
CA LEU A 99 3.88 11.87 -0.38
C LEU A 99 5.08 11.25 0.35
N GLU A 100 5.07 11.23 1.68
CA GLU A 100 6.14 10.64 2.47
C GLU A 100 6.22 9.11 2.30
N VAL A 101 5.08 8.43 2.19
CA VAL A 101 5.04 6.99 1.89
C VAL A 101 5.63 6.71 0.51
N VAL A 102 5.29 7.50 -0.51
CA VAL A 102 5.90 7.37 -1.84
C VAL A 102 7.41 7.64 -1.80
N ARG A 103 7.86 8.61 -0.98
CA ARG A 103 9.30 8.90 -0.76
C ARG A 103 10.06 7.75 -0.10
N THR A 104 9.39 6.79 0.54
CA THR A 104 10.07 5.57 1.03
C THR A 104 10.58 4.69 -0.11
N ARG A 105 10.14 4.94 -1.35
CA ARG A 105 10.55 4.25 -2.58
C ARG A 105 10.46 2.73 -2.43
N PRO A 106 9.25 2.18 -2.18
CA PRO A 106 9.07 0.73 -2.20
C PRO A 106 9.50 0.17 -3.55
N ARG A 107 10.05 -1.05 -3.57
CA ARG A 107 10.50 -1.69 -4.81
C ARG A 107 9.31 -2.08 -5.67
N SER A 108 8.28 -2.60 -5.03
CA SER A 108 7.00 -2.94 -5.58
C SER A 108 6.19 -1.67 -5.79
N LEU A 109 6.00 -1.35 -7.07
CA LEU A 109 5.07 -0.33 -7.53
C LEU A 109 3.68 -0.55 -6.93
N ASP A 110 3.26 -1.81 -6.88
CA ASP A 110 1.95 -2.21 -6.44
C ASP A 110 1.71 -1.88 -4.96
N LEU A 111 2.73 -1.84 -4.10
CA LEU A 111 2.56 -1.45 -2.70
C LEU A 111 1.85 -0.09 -2.56
N LEU A 112 2.14 0.85 -3.46
CA LEU A 112 1.52 2.18 -3.43
C LEU A 112 0.06 2.15 -3.89
N THR A 113 -0.25 1.39 -4.94
CA THR A 113 -1.62 1.20 -5.43
C THR A 113 -2.47 0.46 -4.40
N PHE A 114 -1.90 -0.54 -3.72
CA PHE A 114 -2.54 -1.31 -2.66
C PHE A 114 -2.61 -0.59 -1.30
N LEU A 115 -2.16 0.66 -1.19
CA LEU A 115 -2.53 1.53 -0.06
C LEU A 115 -3.94 2.09 -0.17
N THR A 116 -4.54 2.05 -1.36
CA THR A 116 -5.90 2.54 -1.63
C THR A 116 -6.98 2.04 -0.64
N PRO A 117 -6.99 0.77 -0.19
CA PRO A 117 -7.99 0.27 0.76
C PRO A 117 -8.00 1.00 2.10
N PHE A 118 -6.89 1.63 2.48
CA PHE A 118 -6.75 2.37 3.73
C PHE A 118 -7.06 3.86 3.56
N LEU A 119 -7.22 4.33 2.32
CA LEU A 119 -7.53 5.72 2.03
C LEU A 119 -9.02 6.02 2.27
N PRO A 120 -9.36 7.25 2.67
CA PRO A 120 -10.75 7.66 2.79
C PRO A 120 -11.44 7.62 1.43
N ARG A 121 -12.77 7.39 1.44
CA ARG A 121 -13.58 7.34 0.22
C ARG A 121 -13.33 8.55 -0.68
N GLY A 122 -13.18 8.27 -1.97
CA GLY A 122 -12.88 9.27 -2.99
C GLY A 122 -11.38 9.50 -3.20
N TRP A 123 -10.51 8.83 -2.47
CA TRP A 123 -9.06 8.84 -2.73
C TRP A 123 -8.62 7.54 -3.41
N LEU A 124 -7.69 7.65 -4.34
CA LEU A 124 -7.06 6.55 -5.07
C LEU A 124 -5.60 6.91 -5.35
N ILE A 125 -4.70 5.95 -5.24
CA ILE A 125 -3.33 6.09 -5.77
C ILE A 125 -3.26 5.31 -7.08
N MET A 126 -2.84 5.98 -8.15
CA MET A 126 -2.58 5.39 -9.45
C MET A 126 -1.12 5.57 -9.84
N LEU A 127 -0.60 4.62 -10.60
CA LEU A 127 0.71 4.72 -11.22
C LEU A 127 0.54 4.88 -12.73
N LYS A 128 1.23 5.87 -13.29
CA LYS A 128 1.21 6.15 -14.73
C LYS A 128 2.62 5.99 -15.28
N VAL A 129 2.79 5.11 -16.26
CA VAL A 129 4.04 5.00 -17.02
C VAL A 129 4.29 6.33 -17.74
N ASN A 130 5.50 6.87 -17.57
CA ASN A 130 5.96 8.09 -18.20
C ASN A 130 7.03 7.78 -19.25
N PRO A 131 6.67 7.81 -20.55
CA PRO A 131 7.60 7.50 -21.64
C PRO A 131 8.77 8.50 -21.75
N SER A 132 8.60 9.75 -21.30
CA SER A 132 9.66 10.77 -21.37
C SER A 132 10.69 10.65 -20.25
N LYS A 133 10.44 9.79 -19.26
CA LYS A 133 11.34 9.50 -18.13
C LYS A 133 11.85 8.06 -18.15
N ASP A 134 12.22 7.53 -19.32
CA ASP A 134 12.75 6.16 -19.45
C ASP A 134 11.78 5.09 -18.89
N TYR A 135 10.48 5.24 -19.21
CA TYR A 135 9.40 4.36 -18.73
C TYR A 135 9.25 4.28 -17.20
N GLN A 136 9.74 5.27 -16.45
CA GLN A 136 9.47 5.41 -15.01
C GLN A 136 7.98 5.63 -14.74
N HIS A 137 7.53 5.34 -13.51
CA HIS A 137 6.14 5.52 -13.12
C HIS A 137 5.98 6.82 -12.33
N ASP A 138 5.12 7.73 -12.80
CA ASP A 138 4.64 8.83 -11.99
C ASP A 138 3.53 8.29 -11.08
N ALA A 139 3.66 8.51 -9.76
CA ALA A 139 2.56 8.23 -8.84
C ALA A 139 1.60 9.43 -8.84
N LEU A 140 0.31 9.15 -8.96
CA LEU A 140 -0.78 10.12 -8.99
C LEU A 140 -1.72 9.80 -7.83
N ALA A 141 -1.83 10.73 -6.88
CA ALA A 141 -2.93 10.66 -5.92
C ALA A 141 -4.15 11.37 -6.54
N ILE A 142 -5.24 10.62 -6.68
CA ILE A 142 -6.48 11.09 -7.27
C ILE A 142 -7.49 11.28 -6.14
N LYS A 143 -8.07 12.48 -6.05
CA LYS A 143 -9.08 12.83 -5.05
C LYS A 143 -10.36 13.30 -5.71
N ALA A 144 -11.47 12.62 -5.45
CA ALA A 144 -12.81 13.06 -5.80
C ALA A 144 -13.30 14.12 -4.80
N ILE A 145 -13.72 15.28 -5.31
CA ILE A 145 -14.30 16.39 -4.55
C ILE A 145 -15.67 16.70 -5.18
N GLY A 146 -16.73 16.09 -4.64
CA GLY A 146 -18.08 16.23 -5.21
C GLY A 146 -18.16 15.61 -6.62
N ARG A 147 -18.34 16.46 -7.65
CA ARG A 147 -18.36 16.05 -9.07
C ARG A 147 -17.00 16.27 -9.79
N SER A 148 -16.00 16.79 -9.08
CA SER A 148 -14.70 17.10 -9.64
C SER A 148 -13.66 16.08 -9.20
N VAL A 149 -12.64 15.86 -10.03
CA VAL A 149 -11.49 15.01 -9.72
C VAL A 149 -10.25 15.90 -9.70
N CYS A 150 -9.50 15.85 -8.60
CA CYS A 150 -8.19 16.47 -8.46
C CYS A 150 -7.11 15.40 -8.64
N ILE A 151 -6.09 15.70 -9.43
CA ILE A 151 -4.92 14.84 -9.63
C ILE A 151 -3.73 15.54 -8.99
N ILE A 152 -3.08 14.88 -8.04
CA ILE A 152 -1.88 15.34 -7.36
C ILE A 152 -0.74 14.48 -7.89
N GLU A 153 0.15 15.10 -8.67
CA GLU A 153 1.38 14.44 -9.11
C GLU A 153 2.33 14.30 -7.92
N VAL A 154 2.79 13.07 -7.68
CA VAL A 154 3.75 12.78 -6.63
C VAL A 154 5.17 12.81 -7.22
N ASP A 155 5.98 13.77 -6.76
CA ASP A 155 7.39 13.93 -7.11
C ASP A 155 8.26 13.59 -5.87
N PRO A 156 9.31 12.73 -5.97
CA PRO A 156 9.93 12.16 -7.18
C PRO A 156 9.16 10.99 -7.81
N PRO A 157 9.38 10.71 -9.12
CA PRO A 157 8.81 9.54 -9.79
C PRO A 157 9.23 8.25 -9.09
N VAL A 158 8.32 7.28 -9.06
CA VAL A 158 8.55 5.97 -8.47
C VAL A 158 9.41 5.16 -9.44
N ARG A 159 10.60 4.78 -8.99
CA ARG A 159 11.51 3.93 -9.76
C ARG A 159 11.26 2.47 -9.38
N PRO A 160 10.60 1.66 -10.23
CA PRO A 160 10.59 0.23 -9.99
C PRO A 160 12.03 -0.27 -9.98
N LYS A 161 12.39 -1.06 -8.96
CA LYS A 161 13.49 -2.00 -9.16
C LYS A 161 12.94 -3.15 -10.00
N PRO A 162 13.72 -3.72 -10.94
CA PRO A 162 13.26 -4.87 -11.69
C PRO A 162 12.82 -5.98 -10.71
N PHE A 163 11.68 -6.62 -10.99
CA PHE A 163 11.30 -7.85 -10.31
C PHE A 163 12.47 -8.82 -10.41
N VAL A 164 12.87 -9.44 -9.29
CA VAL A 164 13.84 -10.53 -9.38
C VAL A 164 13.11 -11.66 -10.11
N LYS A 165 13.75 -12.23 -11.14
CA LYS A 165 13.19 -13.37 -11.88
C LYS A 165 12.76 -14.46 -10.88
N GLY A 166 11.48 -14.83 -10.87
CA GLY A 166 10.93 -15.86 -9.97
C GLY A 166 10.13 -15.33 -8.78
N GLU A 167 9.64 -14.10 -8.80
CA GLU A 167 8.79 -13.55 -7.74
C GLU A 167 7.40 -13.21 -8.32
N PHE A 168 6.34 -13.77 -7.73
CA PHE A 168 4.94 -13.49 -8.07
C PHE A 168 4.14 -13.24 -6.80
N PHE A 169 3.12 -12.38 -6.89
CA PHE A 169 2.17 -12.08 -5.82
C PHE A 169 0.80 -12.70 -6.14
N GLY A 170 0.15 -13.27 -5.14
CA GLY A 170 -1.17 -13.90 -5.25
C GLY A 170 -1.18 -15.38 -5.66
N GLN A 171 -2.28 -16.06 -5.34
CA GLN A 171 -2.58 -17.38 -5.89
C GLN A 171 -2.89 -17.25 -7.39
N MET A 172 -2.19 -18.02 -8.24
CA MET A 172 -2.77 -18.37 -9.54
C MET A 172 -4.07 -19.13 -9.25
N LEU A 173 -5.20 -18.47 -9.48
CA LEU A 173 -6.45 -19.19 -9.66
C LEU A 173 -6.26 -20.06 -10.91
N HIS A 174 -5.95 -21.34 -10.70
CA HIS A 174 -6.09 -22.36 -11.72
C HIS A 174 -7.57 -22.37 -12.13
N LEU A 175 -7.87 -21.85 -13.31
CA LEU A 175 -9.12 -22.12 -14.03
C LEU A 175 -9.06 -23.53 -14.64
#